data_AF-A0A4S4F340-F1
#
_entry.id   AF-A0A4S4F340-F1
#
_cell.length_a   1.000
_cell.length_b   1.000
_cell.length_c   1.000
_cell.angle_alpha   90.00
_cell.angle_beta   90.00
_cell.angle_gamma   90.00
#
_symmetry.space_group_name_H-M   'P 1'
#
loop_
_entity.id
_entity.type
_entity.pdbx_description
1 polymer ?
#
loop_
_entity_poly.entity_id
_entity_poly.type
_entity_poly.pdbx_seq_one_letter_code
_entity_poly.pdbx_strand_id
1 'polypeptide(L)'
;MVGMNIVLLMTWLLMLLRVKDYVWACKNNDGDVQSDLLAQGFGSLGLMTSVLVCPDGKTIEAEAAHGTVTRHYRVHQKGGETSTNSIASIFAWSRGLAHRASLDDNARLLDFTKKLEAACVASVESGKMTKDLALLIHGPQVTSAHYLNTEEFIDAVAADLRARLSYKAKL
;
A
#
# COMPACT_ATOMS: atom_id res chain seq x y z
N MET A 1 -3.78 -11.67 2.55
CA MET A 1 -3.46 -11.07 1.23
C MET A 1 -1.94 -10.86 1.10
N VAL A 2 -1.24 -11.41 0.10
CA VAL A 2 0.21 -11.19 -0.08
C VAL A 2 0.38 -10.03 -1.06
N GLY A 3 0.76 -8.85 -0.55
CA GLY A 3 0.97 -7.65 -1.36
C GLY A 3 2.12 -7.82 -2.36
N MET A 4 2.00 -7.19 -3.52
CA MET A 4 3.02 -7.19 -4.56
C MET A 4 3.96 -6.00 -4.34
N ASN A 5 5.26 -6.25 -4.31
CA ASN A 5 6.28 -5.22 -4.07
C ASN A 5 7.08 -4.99 -5.36
N ILE A 6 7.14 -3.75 -5.82
CA ILE A 6 8.16 -3.31 -6.77
C ILE A 6 9.40 -2.92 -5.96
N VAL A 7 10.56 -3.36 -6.42
CA VAL A 7 11.84 -2.83 -6.01
C VAL A 7 12.53 -2.20 -7.24
N LEU A 8 12.64 -0.88 -7.27
CA LEU A 8 13.45 -0.17 -8.27
C LEU A 8 14.90 -0.19 -7.80
N LEU A 9 15.87 -0.53 -8.65
CA LEU A 9 17.29 -0.43 -8.29
C LEU A 9 17.89 0.83 -8.91
N MET A 10 18.66 1.59 -8.13
CA MET A 10 19.12 2.94 -8.49
C MET A 10 20.18 3.01 -9.62
N THR A 11 20.43 1.90 -10.31
CA THR A 11 21.02 1.92 -11.65
C THR A 11 19.88 2.01 -12.66
N TRP A 12 19.60 3.21 -13.16
CA TRP A 12 18.54 3.67 -14.10
C TRP A 12 18.10 2.77 -15.28
N LEU A 13 18.61 1.55 -15.42
CA LEU A 13 18.21 0.56 -16.42
C LEU A 13 17.32 -0.56 -15.89
N LEU A 14 17.25 -0.86 -14.59
CA LEU A 14 16.65 -2.11 -14.10
C LEU A 14 15.61 -1.94 -12.98
N MET A 15 14.41 -2.47 -13.21
CA MET A 15 13.30 -2.54 -12.24
C MET A 15 13.07 -4.00 -11.86
N LEU A 16 12.98 -4.30 -10.56
CA LEU A 16 12.70 -5.64 -10.06
C LEU A 16 11.24 -5.74 -9.60
N LEU A 17 10.46 -6.55 -10.29
CA LEU A 17 9.08 -6.85 -9.93
C LEU A 17 9.06 -8.13 -9.10
N ARG A 18 8.70 -8.05 -7.82
CA ARG A 18 8.54 -9.24 -6.98
C ARG A 18 7.12 -9.78 -7.13
N VAL A 19 6.99 -10.91 -7.82
CA VAL A 19 5.71 -11.58 -8.06
C VAL A 19 5.75 -12.93 -7.35
N LYS A 20 5.08 -13.01 -6.19
CA LYS A 20 5.05 -14.21 -5.33
C LYS A 20 6.47 -14.76 -5.07
N ASP A 21 6.82 -15.87 -5.72
CA ASP A 21 7.99 -16.70 -5.46
C ASP A 21 9.19 -16.40 -6.39
N TYR A 22 9.07 -15.39 -7.26
CA TYR A 22 10.17 -14.98 -8.14
C TYR A 22 10.30 -13.46 -8.25
N VAL A 23 11.48 -13.05 -8.71
CA VAL A 23 11.82 -11.65 -9.02
C VAL A 23 12.02 -11.55 -10.51
N TRP A 24 11.26 -10.67 -11.17
CA TRP A 24 11.39 -10.37 -12.59
C TRP A 24 12.17 -9.08 -12.77
N ALA A 25 13.34 -9.18 -13.39
CA ALA A 25 14.18 -8.05 -13.72
C ALA A 25 13.80 -7.48 -15.10
N CYS A 26 13.28 -6.26 -15.12
CA CYS A 26 12.80 -5.56 -16.31
C CYS A 26 13.68 -4.37 -16.63
N LYS A 27 13.79 -4.03 -17.92
CA LYS A 27 14.32 -2.70 -18.29
C LYS A 27 13.32 -1.63 -17.85
N ASN A 28 13.79 -0.40 -17.64
CA ASN A 28 12.97 0.70 -17.10
C ASN A 28 11.56 0.82 -17.72
N ASN A 29 11.47 0.96 -19.05
CA ASN A 29 10.17 1.06 -19.75
C ASN A 29 9.32 -0.21 -19.64
N ASP A 30 9.93 -1.39 -19.69
CA ASP A 30 9.20 -2.65 -19.54
C ASP A 30 8.68 -2.78 -18.10
N GLY A 31 9.48 -2.35 -17.12
CA GLY A 31 9.12 -2.34 -15.72
C GLY A 31 7.89 -1.49 -15.48
N ASP A 32 7.90 -0.23 -15.92
CA ASP A 32 6.83 0.75 -15.74
C ASP A 32 5.48 0.26 -16.31
N VAL A 33 5.48 -0.19 -17.57
CA VAL A 33 4.26 -0.69 -18.21
C VAL A 33 3.77 -2.00 -17.58
N GLN A 34 4.69 -2.93 -17.25
CA GLN A 34 4.30 -4.24 -16.74
C GLN A 34 3.92 -4.20 -15.25
N SER A 35 4.47 -3.26 -14.46
CA SER A 35 4.05 -3.07 -13.07
C SER A 35 2.57 -2.73 -12.98
N ASP A 36 2.09 -1.83 -13.83
CA ASP A 36 0.68 -1.42 -13.84
C ASP A 36 -0.24 -2.59 -14.20
N LEU A 37 0.14 -3.38 -15.22
CA LEU A 37 -0.59 -4.57 -15.63
C LEU A 37 -0.69 -5.58 -14.48
N LEU A 38 0.43 -5.85 -13.80
CA LEU A 38 0.46 -6.74 -12.66
C LEU A 38 -0.37 -6.18 -11.50
N ALA A 39 -0.26 -4.89 -11.19
CA ALA A 39 -0.98 -4.26 -10.07
C ALA A 39 -2.49 -4.42 -10.24
N GLN A 40 -2.97 -4.16 -11.45
CA GLN A 40 -4.37 -4.34 -11.80
C GLN A 40 -4.77 -5.82 -11.80
N GLY A 41 -3.89 -6.73 -12.24
CA GLY A 41 -4.12 -8.17 -12.21
C GLY A 41 -4.19 -8.76 -10.79
N PHE A 42 -3.50 -8.15 -9.82
CA PHE A 42 -3.58 -8.49 -8.39
C PHE A 42 -4.68 -7.73 -7.64
N GLY A 43 -5.47 -6.91 -8.34
CA GLY A 43 -6.69 -6.29 -7.85
C GLY A 43 -6.75 -4.81 -8.13
N SER A 44 -5.85 -4.02 -7.53
CA SER A 44 -5.86 -2.57 -7.65
C SER A 44 -4.44 -2.02 -7.55
N LEU A 45 -4.17 -0.94 -8.30
CA LEU A 45 -2.94 -0.14 -8.17
C LEU A 45 -2.70 0.32 -6.72
N GLY A 46 -3.76 0.51 -5.93
CA GLY A 46 -3.68 0.88 -4.51
C GLY A 46 -3.14 -0.24 -3.58
N LEU A 47 -2.94 -1.45 -4.09
CA LEU A 47 -2.38 -2.59 -3.36
C LEU A 47 -0.90 -2.86 -3.64
N MET A 48 -0.26 -1.99 -4.44
CA MET A 48 1.14 -2.13 -4.83
C MET A 48 2.02 -1.10 -4.14
N THR A 49 3.20 -1.52 -3.71
CA THR A 49 4.22 -0.63 -3.14
C THR A 49 5.40 -0.48 -4.09
N SER A 50 6.00 0.70 -4.13
CA SER A 50 7.26 0.96 -4.84
C SER A 50 8.36 1.32 -3.86
N VAL A 51 9.51 0.66 -3.96
CA VAL A 51 10.69 0.97 -3.16
C VAL A 51 11.91 1.05 -4.06
N LEU A 52 12.52 2.22 -4.17
CA LEU A 52 13.83 2.39 -4.78
C LEU A 52 14.92 1.99 -3.79
N VAL A 53 15.85 1.13 -4.21
CA VAL A 53 16.96 0.63 -3.40
C VAL A 53 18.27 0.99 -4.07
N CYS A 54 19.16 1.64 -3.34
CA CYS A 54 20.52 1.92 -3.78
C CYS A 54 21.39 0.66 -3.74
N PRO A 55 22.41 0.57 -4.61
CA PRO A 55 23.36 -0.55 -4.60
C PRO A 55 24.24 -0.59 -3.34
N ASP A 56 24.25 0.47 -2.53
CA ASP A 56 24.93 0.50 -1.23
C ASP A 56 24.26 -0.38 -0.16
N GLY A 57 23.04 -0.87 -0.43
CA GLY A 57 22.23 -1.66 0.50
C GLY A 57 21.75 -0.90 1.74
N LYS A 58 21.90 0.44 1.76
CA LYS A 58 21.59 1.32 2.90
C LYS A 58 20.60 2.40 2.56
N THR A 59 20.61 2.92 1.35
CA THR A 59 19.75 4.03 0.98
C THR A 59 18.53 3.49 0.24
N ILE A 60 17.33 3.88 0.70
CA ILE A 60 16.08 3.56 0.01
C ILE A 60 15.22 4.81 -0.11
N GLU A 61 14.33 4.80 -1.10
CA GLU A 61 13.19 5.70 -1.23
C GLU A 61 11.94 4.81 -1.37
N ALA A 62 10.83 5.19 -0.73
CA ALA A 62 9.62 4.38 -0.68
C ALA A 62 8.41 5.26 -1.01
N GLU A 63 7.66 4.86 -2.02
CA GLU A 63 6.51 5.60 -2.56
C GLU A 63 5.33 4.66 -2.86
N ALA A 64 4.17 5.28 -3.11
CA ALA A 64 3.05 4.57 -3.70
C ALA A 64 3.30 4.40 -5.20
N ALA A 65 2.98 3.24 -5.77
CA ALA A 65 3.21 2.97 -7.19
C ALA A 65 2.26 3.77 -8.12
N HIS A 66 1.18 4.35 -7.58
CA HIS A 66 0.22 5.11 -8.36
C HIS A 66 0.55 6.62 -8.38
N GLY A 67 0.11 7.31 -9.42
CA GLY A 67 0.18 8.78 -9.49
C GLY A 67 -0.78 9.50 -8.52
N THR A 68 -0.95 10.81 -8.73
CA THR A 68 -1.69 11.70 -7.81
C THR A 68 -3.22 11.55 -7.83
N VAL A 69 -3.76 10.57 -8.56
CA VAL A 69 -5.20 10.28 -8.66
C VAL A 69 -6.04 11.55 -8.99
N THR A 70 -5.57 12.34 -9.97
CA THR A 70 -6.12 13.66 -10.32
C THR A 70 -7.64 13.69 -10.49
N ARG A 71 -8.23 12.61 -11.04
CA ARG A 71 -9.69 12.51 -11.20
C ARG A 71 -10.43 12.61 -9.86
N HIS A 72 -9.96 11.92 -8.82
CA HIS A 72 -10.56 12.00 -7.49
C HIS A 72 -10.31 13.37 -6.88
N TYR A 73 -9.11 13.94 -7.07
CA TYR A 73 -8.79 15.28 -6.60
C TYR A 73 -9.76 16.34 -7.17
N ARG A 74 -10.16 16.26 -8.45
CA ARG A 74 -11.16 17.18 -9.03
C ARG A 74 -12.55 17.05 -8.42
N VAL A 75 -12.93 15.87 -7.93
CA VAL A 75 -14.19 15.65 -7.20
C VAL A 75 -14.10 16.29 -5.81
N HIS A 76 -12.99 16.03 -5.11
CA HIS A 76 -12.70 16.62 -3.81
C HIS A 76 -12.71 18.16 -3.85
N GLN A 77 -12.09 18.79 -4.87
CA GLN A 77 -12.10 20.24 -5.04
C GLN A 77 -13.50 20.87 -5.14
N LYS A 78 -14.50 20.08 -5.55
CA LYS A 78 -15.91 20.52 -5.63
C LYS A 78 -16.71 20.17 -4.38
N GLY A 79 -16.06 19.69 -3.31
CA GLY A 79 -16.73 19.21 -2.09
C GLY A 79 -17.41 17.85 -2.24
N GLY A 80 -17.13 17.11 -3.32
CA GLY A 80 -17.68 15.77 -3.52
C GLY A 80 -16.96 14.72 -2.68
N GLU A 81 -17.70 13.68 -2.28
CA GLU A 81 -17.13 12.51 -1.60
C GLU A 81 -16.21 11.72 -2.52
N THR A 82 -15.10 11.20 -1.97
CA THR A 82 -14.14 10.37 -2.69
C THR A 82 -13.83 9.10 -1.91
N SER A 83 -13.53 8.01 -2.62
CA SER A 83 -13.07 6.75 -2.05
C SER A 83 -11.77 6.34 -2.73
N THR A 84 -10.69 7.02 -2.38
CA THR A 84 -9.34 6.76 -2.88
C THR A 84 -8.65 5.79 -1.94
N ASN A 85 -8.12 4.70 -2.48
CA ASN A 85 -7.40 3.71 -1.71
C ASN A 85 -6.11 4.30 -1.14
N SER A 86 -5.97 4.32 0.18
CA SER A 86 -4.81 4.89 0.88
C SER A 86 -3.76 3.85 1.29
N ILE A 87 -3.97 2.56 1.00
CA ILE A 87 -3.09 1.47 1.44
C ILE A 87 -1.67 1.63 0.91
N ALA A 88 -1.48 1.85 -0.39
CA ALA A 88 -0.15 2.04 -0.98
C ALA A 88 0.63 3.20 -0.33
N SER A 89 -0.05 4.34 -0.10
CA SER A 89 0.54 5.50 0.58
C SER A 89 0.90 5.22 2.04
N ILE A 90 0.06 4.48 2.77
CA ILE A 90 0.37 4.03 4.14
C ILE A 90 1.58 3.08 4.12
N PHE A 91 1.63 2.18 3.14
CA PHE A 91 2.72 1.23 3.02
C PHE A 91 4.03 1.92 2.68
N ALA A 92 4.04 2.96 1.85
CA ALA A 92 5.22 3.79 1.59
C ALA A 92 5.84 4.33 2.91
N TRP A 93 5.00 4.91 3.78
CA TRP A 93 5.42 5.34 5.12
C TRP A 93 5.95 4.18 5.97
N SER A 94 5.21 3.08 6.04
CA SER A 94 5.60 1.93 6.88
C SER A 94 6.92 1.30 6.43
N ARG A 95 7.18 1.24 5.11
CA ARG A 95 8.42 0.71 4.52
C ARG A 95 9.61 1.62 4.81
N GLY A 96 9.46 2.94 4.64
CA GLY A 96 10.48 3.90 5.01
C GLY A 96 10.83 3.84 6.51
N LEU A 97 9.82 3.77 7.38
CA LEU A 97 10.01 3.62 8.82
C LEU A 97 10.63 2.27 9.21
N ALA A 98 10.26 1.17 8.54
CA ALA A 98 10.82 -0.15 8.80
C ALA A 98 12.31 -0.20 8.44
N HIS A 99 12.69 0.46 7.34
CA HIS A 99 14.08 0.58 6.96
C HIS A 99 14.88 1.43 7.95
N ARG A 100 14.35 2.59 8.36
CA ARG A 100 14.95 3.40 9.44
C ARG A 100 15.13 2.59 10.72
N ALA A 101 14.10 1.83 11.10
CA ALA A 101 14.16 0.94 12.26
C ALA A 101 15.27 -0.11 12.15
N SER A 102 15.47 -0.70 10.96
CA SER A 102 16.55 -1.65 10.71
C SER A 102 17.93 -1.02 10.80
N LEU A 103 18.10 0.22 10.32
CA LEU A 103 19.37 0.94 10.39
C LEU A 103 19.73 1.35 11.83
N ASP A 104 18.72 1.57 12.68
CA ASP A 104 18.88 2.03 14.07
C ASP A 104 18.78 0.91 15.12
N ASP A 105 18.60 -0.35 14.68
CA ASP A 105 18.27 -1.48 15.56
C ASP A 105 17.07 -1.20 16.49
N ASN A 106 16.06 -0.50 15.97
CA ASN A 106 14.89 -0.07 16.73
C ASN A 106 13.73 -1.05 16.60
N ALA A 107 13.74 -2.10 17.43
CA ALA A 107 12.71 -3.13 17.44
C ALA A 107 11.28 -2.59 17.67
N ARG A 108 11.12 -1.51 18.46
CA ARG A 108 9.80 -0.92 18.74
C ARG A 108 9.21 -0.25 17.50
N LEU A 109 10.02 0.46 16.73
CA LEU A 109 9.58 1.08 15.48
C LEU A 109 9.26 0.01 14.43
N LEU A 110 10.06 -1.05 14.35
CA LEU A 110 9.81 -2.17 13.44
C LEU A 110 8.52 -2.93 13.78
N ASP A 111 8.19 -3.09 15.06
CA ASP A 111 6.92 -3.68 15.49
C ASP A 111 5.72 -2.80 15.14
N PHE A 112 5.85 -1.47 15.30
CA PHE A 112 4.82 -0.51 14.89
C PHE A 112 4.50 -0.62 13.40
N THR A 113 5.51 -0.65 12.52
CA THR A 113 5.28 -0.70 11.07
C THR A 113 4.60 -2.01 10.64
N LYS A 114 5.01 -3.15 11.23
CA LYS A 114 4.33 -4.43 11.01
C LYS A 114 2.86 -4.41 11.46
N LYS A 115 2.57 -3.78 12.60
CA LYS A 115 1.19 -3.62 13.09
C LYS A 115 0.35 -2.71 12.21
N LEU A 116 0.94 -1.64 11.67
CA LEU A 116 0.29 -0.73 10.72
C LEU A 116 -0.06 -1.46 9.41
N GLU A 117 0.89 -2.17 8.81
CA GLU A 117 0.62 -2.97 7.60
C GLU A 117 -0.46 -4.04 7.87
N ALA A 118 -0.40 -4.72 9.02
CA ALA A 118 -1.41 -5.71 9.41
C ALA A 118 -2.79 -5.09 9.62
N ALA A 119 -2.87 -3.84 10.12
CA ALA A 119 -4.14 -3.15 10.33
C ALA A 119 -4.83 -2.78 9.01
N CYS A 120 -4.07 -2.39 7.98
CA CYS A 120 -4.61 -2.19 6.64
C CYS A 120 -5.22 -3.48 6.08
N VAL A 121 -4.47 -4.58 6.14
CA VAL A 121 -4.92 -5.90 5.63
C VAL A 121 -6.15 -6.37 6.40
N ALA A 122 -6.12 -6.31 7.73
CA ALA A 122 -7.25 -6.74 8.56
C ALA A 122 -8.51 -5.89 8.35
N SER A 123 -8.37 -4.59 8.10
CA SER A 123 -9.50 -3.72 7.78
C SER A 123 -10.20 -4.20 6.51
N VAL A 124 -9.44 -4.45 5.43
CA VAL A 124 -9.99 -4.98 4.18
C VAL A 124 -10.60 -6.38 4.35
N GLU A 125 -9.89 -7.28 5.03
CA GLU A 125 -10.36 -8.66 5.29
C GLU A 125 -11.62 -8.69 6.18
N SER A 126 -11.85 -7.65 7.00
CA SER A 126 -13.08 -7.46 7.78
C SER A 126 -14.25 -6.86 6.99
N GLY A 127 -14.06 -6.59 5.70
CA GLY A 127 -15.07 -6.00 4.81
C GLY A 127 -15.05 -4.47 4.72
N LYS A 128 -14.15 -3.79 5.46
CA LYS A 128 -13.99 -2.34 5.40
C LYS A 128 -12.97 -1.99 4.33
N MET A 129 -13.43 -1.50 3.18
CA MET A 129 -12.57 -1.27 2.03
C MET A 129 -13.03 -0.07 1.21
N THR A 130 -12.15 0.46 0.36
CA THR A 130 -12.46 1.52 -0.59
C THR A 130 -13.14 0.99 -1.86
N LYS A 131 -13.72 1.89 -2.64
CA LYS A 131 -14.59 1.59 -3.78
C LYS A 131 -13.90 0.77 -4.87
N ASP A 132 -12.61 0.98 -5.08
CA ASP A 132 -11.80 0.19 -6.02
C ASP A 132 -11.77 -1.29 -5.64
N LEU A 133 -11.62 -1.61 -4.36
CA LEU A 133 -11.62 -2.99 -3.87
C LEU A 133 -13.03 -3.60 -3.87
N ALA A 134 -14.03 -2.82 -3.47
CA ALA A 134 -15.42 -3.28 -3.50
C ALA A 134 -15.89 -3.60 -4.94
N LEU A 135 -15.41 -2.84 -5.93
CA LEU A 135 -15.66 -3.11 -7.36
C LEU A 135 -15.11 -4.47 -7.80
N LEU A 136 -14.01 -4.95 -7.24
CA LEU A 136 -13.45 -6.27 -7.57
C LEU A 136 -14.32 -7.42 -7.06
N ILE A 137 -15.00 -7.21 -5.93
CA ILE A 137 -15.84 -8.23 -5.28
C ILE A 137 -17.26 -8.23 -5.86
N HIS A 138 -17.85 -7.05 -6.01
CA HIS A 138 -19.27 -6.88 -6.34
C HIS A 138 -19.52 -6.48 -7.80
N GLY A 139 -18.47 -6.13 -8.55
CA GLY A 139 -18.58 -5.71 -9.94
C GLY A 139 -19.54 -4.53 -10.12
N PRO A 140 -20.39 -4.54 -11.17
CA PRO A 140 -21.37 -3.47 -11.43
C PRO A 140 -22.41 -3.26 -10.33
N GLN A 141 -22.58 -4.22 -9.41
CA GLN A 141 -23.56 -4.16 -8.33
C GLN A 141 -23.02 -3.45 -7.08
N VAL A 142 -21.86 -2.78 -7.18
CA VAL A 142 -21.32 -2.02 -6.07
C VAL A 142 -22.27 -0.88 -5.68
N THR A 143 -22.57 -0.77 -4.39
CA THR A 143 -23.35 0.33 -3.81
C THR A 143 -22.51 1.02 -2.74
N SER A 144 -22.95 2.18 -2.27
CA SER A 144 -22.27 2.90 -1.17
C SER A 144 -22.23 2.10 0.14
N ALA A 145 -23.09 1.09 0.31
CA ALA A 145 -23.04 0.21 1.48
C ALA A 145 -21.85 -0.78 1.45
N HIS A 146 -21.20 -0.97 0.29
CA HIS A 146 -20.11 -1.94 0.12
C HIS A 146 -18.71 -1.34 0.29
N TYR A 147 -18.59 -0.02 0.45
CA TYR A 147 -17.30 0.65 0.57
C TYR A 147 -17.36 1.84 1.53
N LEU A 148 -16.18 2.26 1.97
CA LEU A 148 -15.97 3.46 2.78
C LEU A 148 -15.40 4.59 1.91
N ASN A 149 -15.68 5.83 2.30
CA ASN A 149 -14.95 6.96 1.72
C ASN A 149 -13.48 6.97 2.21
N THR A 150 -12.65 7.85 1.64
CA THR A 150 -11.20 7.89 1.91
C THR A 150 -10.91 8.05 3.41
N GLU A 151 -11.61 8.96 4.09
CA GLU A 151 -11.37 9.27 5.51
C GLU A 151 -11.87 8.15 6.42
N GLU A 152 -13.07 7.63 6.17
CA GLU A 152 -13.64 6.51 6.92
C GLU A 152 -12.76 5.25 6.85
N PHE A 153 -12.13 4.98 5.70
CA PHE A 153 -11.19 3.88 5.58
C PHE A 153 -9.92 4.12 6.40
N ILE A 154 -9.38 5.34 6.41
CA ILE A 154 -8.23 5.71 7.25
C ILE A 154 -8.59 5.57 8.74
N ASP A 155 -9.79 6.00 9.14
CA ASP A 155 -10.28 5.86 10.51
C ASP A 155 -10.45 4.40 10.92
N ALA A 156 -10.95 3.55 10.02
CA ALA A 156 -11.05 2.12 10.25
C ALA A 156 -9.67 1.48 10.51
N VAL A 157 -8.67 1.82 9.69
CA VAL A 157 -7.28 1.37 9.87
C VAL A 157 -6.71 1.88 11.19
N ALA A 158 -6.94 3.15 11.53
CA ALA A 158 -6.48 3.75 12.77
C ALA A 158 -7.11 3.09 14.01
N ALA A 159 -8.39 2.74 13.96
CA ALA A 159 -9.08 2.02 15.03
C ALA A 159 -8.47 0.62 15.26
N ASP A 160 -8.23 -0.14 14.18
CA ASP A 160 -7.60 -1.46 14.27
C ASP A 160 -6.15 -1.37 14.79
N LEU A 161 -5.38 -0.39 14.29
CA LEU A 161 -4.03 -0.14 14.78
C LEU A 161 -4.00 0.19 16.27
N ARG A 162 -4.89 1.07 16.76
CA ARG A 162 -4.99 1.39 18.19
C ARG A 162 -5.25 0.14 19.02
N ALA A 163 -6.10 -0.77 18.55
CA ALA A 163 -6.36 -2.04 19.22
C ALA A 163 -5.15 -2.98 19.26
N ARG A 164 -4.27 -2.93 18.25
CA ARG A 164 -3.00 -3.69 18.22
C ARG A 164 -1.89 -3.09 19.06
N LEU A 165 -1.92 -1.77 19.24
CA LEU A 165 -0.94 -1.03 20.04
C LEU A 165 -1.30 -1.03 21.52
N SER A 166 -2.58 -1.19 21.87
CA SER A 166 -2.99 -1.29 23.27
C SER A 166 -2.41 -2.55 23.90
N TYR A 167 -1.64 -2.35 24.97
CA TYR A 167 -0.98 -3.43 25.70
C TYR A 167 -2.04 -4.32 26.36
N LYS A 168 -2.28 -5.52 25.83
CA LYS A 168 -2.91 -6.59 26.62
C LYS A 168 -1.83 -7.18 27.53
N ALA A 169 -1.78 -6.70 28.78
CA ALA A 169 -1.19 -7.47 29.86
C ALA A 169 -1.78 -8.88 29.79
N LYS A 170 -0.94 -9.89 29.56
CA LYS A 170 -1.34 -11.28 29.81
C LYS A 170 -1.59 -11.38 31.32
N LEU A 171 -2.85 -11.51 31.70
CA LEU A 171 -3.25 -11.99 33.02
C LEU A 171 -2.83 -13.46 33.16
#